data_AF-A0AAD6T8Y6-F1
#
_entry.id   AF-A0AAD6T8Y6-F1
#
_cell.length_a   1.000
_cell.length_b   1.000
_cell.length_c   1.000
_cell.angle_alpha   90.00
_cell.angle_beta   90.00
_cell.angle_gamma   90.00
#
_symmetry.space_group_name_H-M   'P 1'
#
loop_
_entity.id
_entity.type
_entity.pdbx_description
1 polymer ?
#
loop_
_entity_poly.entity_id
_entity_poly.type
_entity_poly.pdbx_seq_one_letter_code
_entity_poly.pdbx_strand_id
1 'polypeptide(L)' 'DLEWYGQKEFSAQPLRDWLVNGKPAGETCSFGELTFATLNDAGHQAPHDSPANALELLNCWLAGGPL' A
#
# COMPACT_ATOMS: atom_id res chain seq x y z
N ASP A 1 -0.10 -6.34 18.82
CA ASP A 1 0.38 -6.97 17.58
C ASP A 1 -0.70 -7.82 16.96
N LEU A 2 -0.70 -7.93 15.63
CA LEU A 2 -1.61 -8.81 14.88
C LEU A 2 -0.93 -10.16 14.70
N GLU A 3 -1.50 -11.23 15.25
CA GLU A 3 -0.99 -12.60 15.11
C GLU A 3 -1.61 -13.30 13.91
N TRP A 4 -0.78 -13.75 12.97
CA TRP A 4 -1.22 -14.47 11.76
C TRP A 4 -0.06 -15.21 11.08
N TYR A 5 -0.38 -16.15 10.19
CA TYR A 5 0.61 -16.90 9.42
C TYR A 5 1.35 -15.97 8.43
N GLY A 6 2.66 -15.79 8.61
CA GLY A 6 3.46 -14.90 7.76
C GLY A 6 3.86 -13.57 8.42
N GLN A 7 3.47 -13.34 9.68
CA GLN A 7 3.80 -12.12 10.42
C GLN A 7 5.31 -11.83 10.46
N LYS A 8 6.16 -12.84 10.70
CA LYS A 8 7.61 -12.64 10.81
C LYS A 8 8.22 -12.22 9.48
N GLU A 9 7.79 -12.85 8.40
CA GLU A 9 8.25 -12.58 7.04
C GLU A 9 7.75 -11.21 6.55
N PHE A 10 6.51 -10.84 6.90
CA PHE A 10 5.95 -9.52 6.65
C PHE A 10 6.75 -8.43 7.37
N SER A 11 7.02 -8.60 8.68
CA SER A 11 7.82 -7.65 9.46
C SER A 11 9.28 -7.54 8.99
N ALA A 12 9.79 -8.55 8.28
CA ALA A 12 11.13 -8.51 7.70
C ALA A 12 11.17 -7.81 6.32
N GLN A 13 10.02 -7.52 5.69
CA GLN A 13 10.00 -6.81 4.42
C GLN A 13 10.37 -5.33 4.61
N PRO A 14 11.30 -4.79 3.81
CA PRO A 14 11.56 -3.37 3.83
C PRO A 14 10.37 -2.59 3.24
N LEU A 15 10.14 -1.39 3.77
CA LEU A 15 9.30 -0.42 3.08
C LEU A 15 9.99 0.03 1.80
N ARG A 16 9.21 0.17 0.72
CA ARG A 16 9.65 0.71 -0.57
C ARG A 16 8.61 1.68 -1.09
N ASP A 17 9.06 2.66 -1.88
CA ASP A 17 8.13 3.56 -2.56
C ASP A 17 7.24 2.77 -3.54
N TRP A 18 5.97 3.19 -3.63
CA TRP A 18 5.09 2.85 -4.74
C TRP A 18 4.71 4.13 -5.50
N LEU A 19 4.57 3.99 -6.83
CA LEU A 19 4.53 5.13 -7.73
C LEU A 19 3.19 5.20 -8.47
N VAL A 20 2.64 6.41 -8.56
CA VAL A 20 1.50 6.72 -9.42
C VAL A 20 1.98 7.73 -10.45
N ASN A 21 1.92 7.38 -11.74
CA ASN A 21 2.41 8.22 -12.84
C ASN A 21 3.87 8.69 -12.65
N GLY A 22 4.74 7.83 -12.13
CA GLY A 22 6.16 8.11 -11.89
C GLY A 22 6.46 9.01 -10.69
N LYS A 23 5.46 9.32 -9.84
CA LYS A 23 5.63 10.08 -8.60
C LYS A 23 5.37 9.19 -7.38
N PRO A 24 6.13 9.32 -6.28
CA PRO A 24 5.88 8.60 -5.04
C PRO A 24 4.49 8.89 -4.49
N ALA A 25 3.65 7.86 -4.43
CA ALA A 25 2.31 7.91 -3.84
C ALA A 25 2.31 7.48 -2.37
N GLY A 26 3.38 6.83 -1.91
CA GLY A 26 3.64 6.46 -0.52
C GLY A 26 4.65 5.32 -0.46
N GLU A 27 4.68 4.64 0.68
CA GLU A 27 5.53 3.47 0.95
C GLU A 27 4.65 2.22 1.09
N THR A 28 5.18 1.07 0.71
CA THR A 28 4.47 -0.21 0.81
C THR A 28 5.41 -1.35 1.19
N CYS A 29 4.84 -2.38 1.83
CA CYS A 29 5.44 -3.70 1.95
C CYS A 29 4.34 -4.76 1.87
N SER A 30 4.72 -5.96 1.41
CA SER A 30 3.76 -7.05 1.18
C SER A 30 4.41 -8.39 1.51
N PHE A 31 3.64 -9.28 2.13
CA PHE A 31 4.01 -10.69 2.25
C PHE A 31 2.74 -11.56 2.22
N GLY A 32 2.74 -12.56 1.36
CA GLY A 32 1.55 -13.39 1.12
C GLY A 32 0.37 -12.54 0.65
N GLU A 33 -0.78 -12.68 1.33
CA GLU A 33 -2.02 -11.96 0.99
C GLU A 33 -2.16 -10.60 1.70
N LEU A 34 -1.20 -10.21 2.53
CA LEU A 34 -1.23 -8.92 3.23
C LEU A 34 -0.31 -7.91 2.56
N THR A 35 -0.86 -6.74 2.27
CA THR A 35 -0.12 -5.56 1.82
C THR A 35 -0.44 -4.38 2.73
N PHE A 36 0.60 -3.69 3.19
CA PHE A 36 0.48 -2.39 3.84
C PHE A 36 0.91 -1.31 2.85
N ALA A 37 0.19 -0.20 2.80
CA ALA A 37 0.53 0.94 1.97
C ALA A 37 0.18 2.24 2.69
N THR A 38 1.09 3.19 2.68
CA THR A 38 0.81 4.58 3.05
C THR A 38 0.38 5.36 1.81
N LEU A 39 -0.41 6.41 2.00
CA LEU A 39 -0.75 7.38 0.97
C LEU A 39 -0.22 8.74 1.39
N ASN A 40 0.69 9.29 0.58
CA ASN A 40 1.18 10.65 0.75
C ASN A 40 0.04 11.67 0.56
N ASP A 41 0.11 12.75 1.33
CA ASP A 41 -0.86 13.86 1.32
C ASP A 41 -2.32 13.44 1.60
N ALA A 42 -2.52 12.27 2.20
CA ALA A 42 -3.83 11.76 2.60
C ALA A 42 -4.01 11.78 4.12
N GLY A 43 -5.15 12.28 4.58
CA GLY A 43 -5.59 12.19 5.97
C GLY A 43 -6.46 10.95 6.21
N HIS A 44 -7.37 11.04 7.17
CA HIS A 44 -8.27 9.94 7.52
C HIS A 44 -9.20 9.53 6.36
N GLN A 45 -9.59 10.49 5.53
CA GLN A 45 -10.45 10.25 4.36
C GLN A 45 -9.60 10.21 3.09
N ALA A 46 -8.74 9.20 2.99
CA ALA A 46 -7.75 9.11 1.90
C ALA A 46 -8.31 9.26 0.47
N PRO A 47 -9.49 8.69 0.11
CA PRO A 47 -10.07 8.91 -1.22
C PRO A 47 -10.54 10.35 -1.47
N HIS A 48 -10.86 11.11 -0.42
CA HIS A 48 -11.21 12.51 -0.52
C HIS A 48 -9.95 13.38 -0.66
N ASP A 49 -8.93 13.10 0.14
CA ASP A 49 -7.72 13.93 0.22
C ASP A 49 -6.76 13.67 -0.96
N SER A 50 -6.65 12.42 -1.40
CA SER A 50 -5.77 11.99 -2.49
C SER A 50 -6.48 11.01 -3.46
N PRO A 51 -7.47 11.49 -4.24
CA PRO A 51 -8.35 10.63 -5.03
C PRO A 51 -7.61 9.81 -6.10
N ALA A 52 -6.59 10.38 -6.74
CA ALA A 52 -5.82 9.68 -7.77
C ALA A 52 -5.02 8.50 -7.19
N ASN A 53 -4.34 8.71 -6.06
CA ASN A 53 -3.56 7.64 -5.42
C ASN A 53 -4.47 6.57 -4.83
N ALA A 54 -5.60 6.97 -4.21
CA ALA A 54 -6.57 6.02 -3.66
C ALA A 54 -7.23 5.16 -4.75
N LEU A 55 -7.54 5.74 -5.91
CA LEU A 55 -8.07 4.99 -7.04
C LEU A 55 -7.05 3.98 -7.58
N GLU A 56 -5.78 4.38 -7.72
CA GLU A 56 -4.75 3.46 -8.19
C GLU A 56 -4.52 2.31 -7.21
N LEU A 57 -4.47 2.60 -5.90
CA LEU A 57 -4.37 1.56 -4.87
C LEU A 57 -5.51 0.55 -4.99
N LEU A 58 -6.75 1.03 -5.18
CA LEU A 58 -7.92 0.16 -5.34
C LEU A 58 -7.84 -0.68 -6.62
N ASN A 59 -7.42 -0.09 -7.73
CA ASN A 59 -7.27 -0.80 -9.00
C ASN A 59 -6.20 -1.89 -8.92
N CYS A 60 -5.03 -1.60 -8.33
CA CYS A 60 -3.97 -2.57 -8.11
C CYS A 60 -4.46 -3.75 -7.27
N TRP A 61 -5.18 -3.47 -6.17
CA TRP A 61 -5.75 -4.50 -5.32
C TRP A 61 -6.76 -5.39 -6.06
N LEU A 62 -7.71 -4.79 -6.78
CA LEU A 62 -8.71 -5.53 -7.56
C LEU A 62 -8.08 -6.39 -8.67
N ALA A 63 -6.97 -5.94 -9.26
CA ALA A 63 -6.23 -6.68 -10.26
C ALA A 63 -5.31 -7.77 -9.67
N GLY A 64 -5.14 -7.83 -8.35
CA GLY A 64 -4.14 -8.67 -7.69
C GLY A 64 -2.70 -8.27 -8.05
N GLY A 65 -2.50 -7.03 -8.49
CA GLY A 65 -1.20 -6.49 -8.90
C GLY A 65 -0.42 -5.91 -7.71
N PRO A 66 0.92 -5.84 -7.82
CA PRO A 66 1.73 -5.14 -6.83
C PRO A 66 1.51 -3.62 -6.92
N LEU A 67 1.64 -2.95 -5.78
CA LEU A 67 1.83 -1.49 -5.70
C LEU A 67 3.27 -1.12 -6.06
#